data_AF-A0A2P2M4T7-F1
#
_entry.id   AF-A0A2P2M4T7-F1
#
_cell.length_a   1.000
_cell.length_b   1.000
_cell.length_c   1.000
_cell.angle_alpha   90.00
_cell.angle_beta   90.00
_cell.angle_gamma   90.00
#
_symmetry.space_group_name_H-M   'P 1'
#
loop_
_entity.id
_entity.type
_entity.pdbx_description
1 polymer ?
#
loop_
_entity_poly.entity_id
_entity_poly.type
_entity_poly.pdbx_seq_one_letter_code
_entity_poly.pdbx_strand_id
1 'polypeptide(L)'
;MLVSRLRYPSGNFQASGTELLKQRTDDTEEKGHGKFVVLHLRFDKDMAAHSACDFGGGKAEKLSLAKYRQVLWQGRVLNSQFTDEELRSQGRCPLTPEEIGLLLAALGFDNSTRLFLASHKVYGGEARISILNRLFPFIEDKKSLASAQELNKVEGKASLLAAVDYYVSLHSDIFISASPGNMHNALVGHRAFLNLKTIRPNMVLLGPLFLNKNIEWSDFQRAVLNGHKNRQGQLRLRKENQSIYTYPASDCVCKE
;
A
#
# COMPACT_ATOMS: atom_id res chain seq x y z
N MET A 1 18.33 1.33 -8.61
CA MET A 1 18.16 0.40 -9.75
C MET A 1 16.75 -0.18 -9.86
N LEU A 2 16.09 -0.72 -8.81
CA LEU A 2 14.66 -1.12 -8.93
C LEU A 2 13.75 0.06 -9.29
N VAL A 3 13.96 1.23 -8.67
CA VAL A 3 13.28 2.48 -9.04
C VAL A 3 13.48 2.80 -10.53
N SER A 4 14.69 2.60 -11.06
CA SER A 4 14.96 2.83 -12.49
C SER A 4 14.18 1.86 -13.38
N ARG A 5 14.09 0.58 -13.01
CA ARG A 5 13.33 -0.44 -13.76
C ARG A 5 11.83 -0.13 -13.75
N LEU A 6 11.31 0.42 -12.65
CA LEU A 6 9.92 0.89 -12.54
C LEU A 6 9.65 2.14 -13.40
N ARG A 7 10.60 3.08 -13.44
CA ARG A 7 10.47 4.33 -14.23
C ARG A 7 10.71 4.13 -15.72
N TYR A 8 11.52 3.13 -16.09
CA TYR A 8 11.92 2.83 -17.45
C TYR A 8 11.83 1.32 -17.71
N PRO A 9 10.61 0.77 -17.84
CA PRO A 9 10.42 -0.63 -18.16
C PRO A 9 10.99 -0.92 -19.55
N SER A 10 11.80 -1.97 -19.67
CA SER A 10 12.29 -2.44 -20.96
C SER A 10 11.08 -2.82 -21.84
N GLY A 11 10.89 -2.12 -22.95
CA GLY A 11 9.71 -2.25 -23.80
C GLY A 11 9.52 -3.67 -24.32
N ASN A 12 8.53 -4.37 -23.76
CA ASN A 12 7.82 -5.49 -24.40
C ASN A 12 6.32 -5.30 -24.10
N PHE A 13 5.78 -4.17 -24.53
CA PHE A 13 4.34 -4.09 -24.76
C PHE A 13 4.06 -4.74 -26.10
N GLN A 14 3.85 -6.06 -26.11
CA GLN A 14 3.11 -6.70 -27.20
C GLN A 14 1.64 -6.27 -27.09
N ALA A 15 1.37 -5.04 -27.55
CA ALA A 15 0.09 -4.74 -28.15
C ALA A 15 0.12 -5.35 -29.55
N SER A 16 -0.82 -6.27 -29.79
CA SER A 16 -1.09 -6.87 -31.09
C SER A 16 -1.18 -5.81 -32.19
N GLY A 17 -0.47 -6.03 -33.30
CA GLY A 17 -0.83 -5.49 -34.62
C GLY A 17 0.01 -4.32 -35.16
N THR A 18 0.62 -4.60 -36.30
CA THR A 18 1.18 -3.69 -37.33
C THR A 18 2.57 -3.08 -37.06
N GLU A 19 3.55 -3.69 -37.74
CA GLU A 19 4.83 -3.08 -38.07
C GLU A 19 4.63 -1.71 -38.74
N LEU A 20 5.36 -0.70 -38.26
CA LEU A 20 5.72 0.45 -39.09
C LEU A 20 7.05 1.00 -38.60
N LEU A 21 8.09 0.66 -39.36
CA LEU A 21 9.39 1.30 -39.33
C LEU A 21 9.21 2.82 -39.45
N LYS A 22 9.55 3.58 -38.41
CA LYS A 22 9.81 5.02 -38.54
C LYS A 22 11.14 5.40 -37.91
N GLN A 23 11.90 6.10 -38.74
CA GLN A 23 13.27 6.52 -38.59
C GLN A 23 13.53 7.31 -37.30
N ARG A 24 14.73 7.04 -36.77
CA ARG A 24 15.45 7.84 -35.78
C ARG A 24 15.45 9.30 -36.20
N THR A 25 14.64 10.10 -35.49
CA THR A 25 14.76 11.55 -35.43
C THR A 25 14.95 11.93 -33.97
N ASP A 26 15.84 12.90 -33.80
CA ASP A 26 16.44 13.37 -32.57
C ASP A 26 15.45 14.27 -31.81
N ASP A 27 14.50 13.65 -31.11
CA ASP A 27 13.60 14.34 -30.17
C ASP A 27 14.10 14.11 -28.74
N THR A 28 15.15 14.83 -28.39
CA THR A 28 15.78 14.81 -27.07
C THR A 28 15.26 15.95 -26.19
N GLU A 29 13.94 16.08 -26.03
CA GLU A 29 13.31 16.81 -24.91
C GLU A 29 12.04 16.07 -24.42
N GLU A 30 12.03 15.72 -23.13
CA GLU A 30 10.88 15.27 -22.29
C GLU A 30 10.09 13.99 -22.64
N LYS A 31 10.75 12.83 -22.79
CA LYS A 31 10.11 11.58 -22.30
C LYS A 31 10.18 11.56 -20.77
N GLY A 32 9.21 12.19 -20.12
CA GLY A 32 9.08 12.18 -18.66
C GLY A 32 9.26 10.77 -18.08
N HIS A 33 9.96 10.67 -16.95
CA HIS A 33 10.16 9.38 -16.29
C HIS A 33 8.82 8.74 -15.92
N GLY A 34 8.69 7.42 -16.09
CA GLY A 34 7.46 6.71 -15.77
C GLY A 34 7.04 6.94 -14.31
N LYS A 35 5.76 7.25 -14.10
CA LYS A 35 5.19 7.39 -12.76
C LYS A 35 4.78 6.03 -12.21
N PHE A 36 4.98 5.82 -10.92
CA PHE A 36 4.52 4.62 -10.25
C PHE A 36 4.07 4.90 -8.82
N VAL A 37 3.16 4.06 -8.34
CA VAL A 37 2.59 4.11 -7.01
C VAL A 37 3.16 2.97 -6.19
N VAL A 38 3.53 3.22 -4.94
CA VAL A 38 3.91 2.15 -4.01
C VAL A 38 2.75 1.86 -3.08
N LEU A 39 2.33 0.61 -3.08
CA LEU A 39 1.38 0.05 -2.13
C LEU A 39 2.11 -0.76 -1.07
N HIS A 40 2.14 -0.25 0.17
CA HIS A 40 2.57 -1.02 1.33
C HIS A 40 1.39 -1.78 1.94
N LEU A 41 1.24 -3.04 1.58
CA LEU A 41 0.06 -3.84 1.85
C LEU A 41 -0.02 -4.31 3.32
N ARG A 42 1.11 -4.61 3.97
CA ARG A 42 1.19 -5.11 5.37
C ARG A 42 0.01 -6.03 5.77
N PHE A 43 -0.27 -7.02 4.92
CA PHE A 43 -1.33 -8.01 5.13
C PHE A 43 -0.70 -9.40 5.26
N ASP A 44 0.27 -9.53 6.16
CA ASP A 44 0.92 -10.79 6.53
C ASP A 44 0.16 -11.49 7.67
N LYS A 45 0.54 -12.73 7.97
CA LYS A 45 -0.15 -13.56 8.98
C LYS A 45 -0.08 -12.94 10.39
N ASP A 46 1.02 -12.27 10.73
CA ASP A 46 1.19 -11.64 12.04
C ASP A 46 0.22 -10.47 12.16
N MET A 47 0.15 -9.62 11.14
CA MET A 47 -0.80 -8.51 11.10
C MET A 47 -2.25 -9.00 11.11
N ALA A 48 -2.60 -9.99 10.28
CA ALA A 48 -3.94 -10.57 10.26
C ALA A 48 -4.33 -11.11 11.65
N ALA A 49 -3.44 -11.86 12.29
CA ALA A 49 -3.70 -12.42 13.61
C ALA A 49 -3.78 -11.34 14.70
N HIS A 50 -2.83 -10.41 14.75
CA HIS A 50 -2.75 -9.36 15.77
C HIS A 50 -3.89 -8.34 15.67
N SER A 51 -4.40 -8.06 14.46
CA SER A 51 -5.53 -7.16 14.28
C SER A 51 -6.83 -7.68 14.91
N ALA A 52 -6.97 -9.01 15.02
CA ALA A 52 -8.16 -9.72 15.48
C ALA A 52 -9.44 -9.52 14.64
N CYS A 53 -9.32 -8.89 13.47
CA CYS A 53 -10.45 -8.66 12.56
C CYS A 53 -10.86 -9.92 11.80
N ASP A 54 -12.07 -9.89 11.23
CA ASP A 54 -12.62 -10.89 10.33
C ASP A 54 -12.28 -10.52 8.87
N PHE A 55 -11.66 -11.46 8.15
CA PHE A 55 -11.27 -11.29 6.74
C PHE A 55 -12.04 -12.24 5.80
N GLY A 56 -13.19 -12.74 6.27
CA GLY A 56 -14.14 -13.49 5.47
C GLY A 56 -13.81 -14.98 5.28
N GLY A 57 -12.77 -15.51 5.93
CA GLY A 57 -12.41 -16.93 5.86
C GLY A 57 -13.21 -17.85 6.81
N GLY A 58 -14.24 -17.31 7.47
CA GLY A 58 -15.16 -18.06 8.31
C GLY A 58 -14.53 -18.66 9.57
N LYS A 59 -15.17 -19.70 10.13
CA LYS A 59 -14.77 -20.31 11.42
C LYS A 59 -13.36 -20.90 11.38
N ALA A 60 -12.94 -21.45 10.24
CA ALA A 60 -11.61 -22.03 10.06
C ALA A 60 -10.50 -20.97 10.16
N GLU A 61 -10.68 -19.83 9.47
CA GLU A 61 -9.75 -18.70 9.55
C GLU A 61 -9.68 -18.13 10.96
N LYS A 62 -10.85 -17.86 11.58
CA LYS A 62 -10.94 -17.35 12.96
C LYS A 62 -10.18 -18.23 13.95
N LEU A 63 -10.37 -19.55 13.88
CA LEU A 63 -9.69 -20.49 14.76
C LEU A 63 -8.18 -20.54 14.50
N SER A 64 -7.76 -20.52 13.23
CA SER A 64 -6.34 -20.53 12.84
C SER A 64 -5.60 -19.30 13.36
N LEU A 65 -6.19 -18.11 13.18
CA LEU A 65 -5.62 -16.85 13.67
C LEU A 65 -5.65 -16.78 15.21
N ALA A 66 -6.69 -17.30 15.86
CA ALA A 66 -6.74 -17.39 17.32
C ALA A 66 -5.63 -18.28 17.90
N LYS A 67 -5.41 -19.46 17.31
CA LYS A 67 -4.29 -20.34 17.69
C LYS A 67 -2.95 -19.66 17.48
N TYR A 68 -2.77 -18.96 16.37
CA TYR A 68 -1.55 -18.21 16.09
C TYR A 68 -1.31 -17.11 17.13
N ARG A 69 -2.37 -16.38 17.53
CA ARG A 69 -2.29 -15.39 18.60
C ARG A 69 -1.87 -15.99 19.94
N GLN A 70 -2.38 -17.19 20.25
CA GLN A 70 -2.03 -17.89 21.48
C GLN A 70 -0.54 -18.24 21.52
N VAL A 71 0.02 -18.67 20.39
CA VAL A 71 1.45 -19.03 20.31
C VAL A 71 2.35 -17.81 20.45
N LEU A 72 2.07 -16.72 19.73
CA LEU A 72 2.97 -15.56 19.68
C LEU A 72 2.79 -14.58 20.84
N TRP A 73 1.54 -14.34 21.27
CA TRP A 73 1.20 -13.32 22.26
C TRP A 73 0.53 -13.90 23.50
N GLN A 74 0.46 -15.23 23.66
CA GLN A 74 -0.19 -15.88 24.81
C GLN A 74 -1.65 -15.43 24.99
N GLY A 75 -2.32 -15.07 23.88
CA GLY A 75 -3.68 -14.54 23.89
C GLY A 75 -3.79 -13.07 24.32
N ARG A 76 -2.68 -12.39 24.63
CA ARG A 76 -2.63 -10.99 25.09
C ARG A 76 -2.68 -10.00 23.93
N VAL A 77 -3.69 -10.12 23.09
CA VAL A 77 -3.96 -9.17 22.00
C VAL A 77 -5.18 -8.34 22.38
N LEU A 78 -4.98 -7.07 22.72
CA LEU A 78 -6.07 -6.19 23.18
C LEU A 78 -7.25 -6.16 22.19
N ASN A 79 -6.97 -6.17 20.89
CA ASN A 79 -8.00 -6.16 19.86
C ASN A 79 -8.95 -7.37 19.92
N SER A 80 -8.53 -8.51 20.49
CA SER A 80 -9.42 -9.69 20.57
C SER A 80 -10.55 -9.54 21.58
N GLN A 81 -10.62 -8.42 22.29
CA GLN A 81 -11.72 -8.08 23.22
C GLN A 81 -12.86 -7.32 22.53
N PHE A 82 -12.69 -6.92 21.27
CA PHE A 82 -13.66 -6.12 20.51
C PHE A 82 -14.28 -6.96 19.38
N THR A 83 -15.47 -6.57 18.94
CA THR A 83 -16.08 -7.16 17.73
C THR A 83 -15.40 -6.65 16.47
N ASP A 84 -15.61 -7.35 15.34
CA ASP A 84 -15.06 -6.91 14.05
C ASP A 84 -15.60 -5.53 13.65
N GLU A 85 -16.89 -5.29 13.89
CA GLU A 85 -17.55 -4.01 13.61
C GLU A 85 -16.94 -2.86 14.44
N GLU A 86 -16.63 -3.10 15.71
CA GLU A 86 -15.95 -2.13 16.57
C GLU A 86 -14.53 -1.85 16.07
N LEU A 87 -13.77 -2.89 15.71
CA LEU A 87 -12.41 -2.72 15.20
C LEU A 87 -12.38 -1.97 13.86
N ARG A 88 -13.30 -2.29 12.93
CA ARG A 88 -13.42 -1.61 11.64
C ARG A 88 -13.84 -0.16 11.80
N SER A 89 -14.86 0.12 12.62
CA SER A 89 -15.32 1.49 12.88
C SER A 89 -14.25 2.36 13.55
N GLN A 90 -13.37 1.76 14.35
CA GLN A 90 -12.20 2.45 14.94
C GLN A 90 -11.00 2.53 13.99
N GLY A 91 -11.09 1.95 12.77
CA GLY A 91 -9.99 1.93 11.81
C GLY A 91 -8.80 1.09 12.24
N ARG A 92 -9.01 0.07 13.09
CA ARG A 92 -7.97 -0.82 13.64
C ARG A 92 -7.67 -2.03 12.76
N CYS A 93 -8.54 -2.35 11.81
CA CYS A 93 -8.33 -3.43 10.86
C CYS A 93 -7.41 -2.99 9.71
N PRO A 94 -6.43 -3.80 9.29
CA PRO A 94 -5.73 -3.59 8.02
C PRO A 94 -6.72 -3.81 6.87
N LEU A 95 -6.55 -3.10 5.76
CA LEU A 95 -7.30 -3.37 4.54
C LEU A 95 -6.82 -4.68 3.91
N THR A 96 -7.75 -5.49 3.43
CA THR A 96 -7.41 -6.65 2.59
C THR A 96 -6.94 -6.19 1.20
N PRO A 97 -6.27 -7.07 0.41
CA PRO A 97 -5.93 -6.77 -0.99
C PRO A 97 -7.12 -6.31 -1.84
N GLU A 98 -8.31 -6.87 -1.60
CA GLU A 98 -9.55 -6.48 -2.27
C GLU A 98 -9.99 -5.08 -1.86
N GLU A 99 -10.05 -4.80 -0.54
CA GLU A 99 -10.47 -3.51 0.01
C GLU A 99 -9.52 -2.37 -0.44
N ILE A 100 -8.20 -2.59 -0.43
CA ILE A 100 -7.25 -1.58 -0.92
C ILE A 100 -7.33 -1.40 -2.45
N GLY A 101 -7.64 -2.46 -3.20
CA GLY A 101 -7.89 -2.37 -4.63
C GLY A 101 -9.10 -1.49 -4.96
N LEU A 102 -10.21 -1.67 -4.23
CA LEU A 102 -11.40 -0.82 -4.34
C LEU A 102 -11.13 0.63 -3.94
N LEU A 103 -10.34 0.85 -2.88
CA LEU A 103 -9.93 2.20 -2.48
C LEU A 103 -9.14 2.89 -3.60
N LEU A 104 -8.17 2.21 -4.20
CA LEU A 104 -7.37 2.75 -5.30
C LEU A 104 -8.26 3.09 -6.50
N ALA A 105 -9.15 2.19 -6.90
CA ALA A 105 -10.09 2.44 -8.00
C ALA A 105 -11.00 3.65 -7.71
N ALA A 106 -11.54 3.77 -6.50
CA ALA A 106 -12.37 4.91 -6.10
C ALA A 106 -11.60 6.24 -6.07
N LEU A 107 -10.29 6.20 -5.80
CA LEU A 107 -9.40 7.37 -5.88
C LEU A 107 -8.98 7.74 -7.31
N GLY A 108 -9.41 6.97 -8.32
CA GLY A 108 -9.16 7.24 -9.74
C GLY A 108 -7.93 6.54 -10.31
N PHE A 109 -7.32 5.59 -9.60
CA PHE A 109 -6.32 4.71 -10.20
C PHE A 109 -7.00 3.64 -11.05
N ASP A 110 -6.45 3.37 -12.22
CA ASP A 110 -6.98 2.39 -13.17
C ASP A 110 -5.96 1.29 -13.51
N ASN A 111 -6.33 0.40 -14.43
CA ASN A 111 -5.51 -0.73 -14.87
C ASN A 111 -4.21 -0.33 -15.60
N SER A 112 -4.03 0.95 -15.96
CA SER A 112 -2.79 1.48 -16.53
C SER A 112 -1.78 1.89 -15.45
N THR A 113 -2.22 1.94 -14.19
CA THR A 113 -1.37 2.34 -13.05
C THR A 113 -0.30 1.29 -12.77
N ARG A 114 0.97 1.71 -12.83
CA ARG A 114 2.10 0.89 -12.36
C ARG A 114 2.17 0.90 -10.85
N LEU A 115 2.11 -0.29 -10.25
CA LEU A 115 2.20 -0.47 -8.80
C LEU A 115 3.49 -1.21 -8.44
N PHE A 116 4.16 -0.75 -7.39
CA PHE A 116 5.13 -1.55 -6.67
C PHE A 116 4.51 -2.05 -5.36
N LEU A 117 4.45 -3.37 -5.19
CA LEU A 117 3.91 -4.01 -4.01
C LEU A 117 5.00 -4.18 -2.94
N ALA A 118 4.99 -3.29 -1.96
CA ALA A 118 5.78 -3.41 -0.74
C ALA A 118 5.07 -4.34 0.24
N SER A 119 5.36 -5.63 0.17
CA SER A 119 4.81 -6.62 1.10
C SER A 119 5.82 -7.69 1.51
N HIS A 120 5.54 -8.30 2.65
CA HIS A 120 6.05 -9.64 2.95
C HIS A 120 5.12 -10.71 2.33
N LYS A 121 5.15 -11.94 2.85
CA LYS A 121 4.20 -13.00 2.47
C LYS A 121 2.77 -12.58 2.81
N VAL A 122 1.96 -12.39 1.77
CA VAL A 122 0.54 -12.04 1.88
C VAL A 122 -0.24 -13.21 2.50
N TYR A 123 -1.04 -12.91 3.52
CA TYR A 123 -1.92 -13.86 4.16
C TYR A 123 -3.05 -14.28 3.20
N GLY A 124 -3.28 -15.59 3.08
CA GLY A 124 -4.15 -16.17 2.05
C GLY A 124 -3.46 -16.41 0.70
N GLY A 125 -2.22 -15.95 0.52
CA GLY A 125 -1.41 -16.25 -0.67
C GLY A 125 -2.03 -15.74 -1.97
N GLU A 126 -1.85 -16.50 -3.05
CA GLU A 126 -2.24 -16.07 -4.39
C GLU A 126 -3.75 -15.83 -4.53
N ALA A 127 -4.58 -16.64 -3.86
CA ALA A 127 -6.02 -16.46 -3.88
C ALA A 127 -6.43 -15.05 -3.42
N ARG A 128 -5.75 -14.52 -2.39
CA ARG A 128 -6.03 -13.20 -1.82
C ARG A 128 -5.50 -12.06 -2.70
N ILE A 129 -4.32 -12.20 -3.29
CA ILE A 129 -3.71 -11.13 -4.10
C ILE A 129 -4.26 -11.07 -5.53
N SER A 130 -4.86 -12.17 -6.02
CA SER A 130 -5.33 -12.30 -7.41
C SER A 130 -6.28 -11.19 -7.87
N ILE A 131 -7.15 -10.71 -6.98
CA ILE A 131 -8.09 -9.63 -7.28
C ILE A 131 -7.34 -8.32 -7.52
N LEU A 132 -6.34 -8.02 -6.69
CA LEU A 132 -5.50 -6.83 -6.84
C LEU A 132 -4.72 -6.89 -8.17
N ASN A 133 -4.18 -8.06 -8.52
CA ASN A 133 -3.47 -8.29 -9.79
C ASN A 133 -4.40 -8.08 -11.01
N ARG A 134 -5.69 -8.44 -10.91
CA ARG A 134 -6.66 -8.21 -11.98
C ARG A 134 -7.03 -6.74 -12.14
N LEU A 135 -7.17 -6.01 -11.04
CA LEU A 135 -7.46 -4.57 -11.07
C LEU A 135 -6.25 -3.76 -11.57
N PHE A 136 -5.04 -4.19 -11.22
CA PHE A 136 -3.79 -3.51 -11.54
C PHE A 136 -2.77 -4.49 -12.13
N PRO A 137 -2.83 -4.76 -13.46
CA PRO A 137 -2.00 -5.76 -14.11
C PRO A 137 -0.50 -5.41 -14.13
N PHE A 138 -0.12 -4.13 -13.95
CA PHE A 138 1.27 -3.68 -13.88
C PHE A 138 1.79 -3.60 -12.44
N ILE A 139 1.38 -4.53 -11.60
CA ILE A 139 1.90 -4.68 -10.24
C ILE A 139 3.18 -5.53 -10.26
N GLU A 140 4.24 -4.96 -9.72
CA GLU A 140 5.56 -5.57 -9.61
C GLU A 140 6.02 -5.54 -8.16
N ASP A 141 6.93 -6.44 -7.77
CA ASP A 141 7.53 -6.41 -6.44
C ASP A 141 9.05 -6.51 -6.54
N LYS A 142 9.72 -6.46 -5.40
CA LYS A 142 11.17 -6.60 -5.34
C LYS A 142 11.68 -7.92 -5.94
N LYS A 143 10.90 -9.00 -5.93
CA LYS A 143 11.30 -10.29 -6.48
C LYS A 143 11.14 -10.34 -8.00
N SER A 144 10.11 -9.73 -8.55
CA SER A 144 9.91 -9.63 -10.01
C SER A 144 10.90 -8.66 -10.65
N LEU A 145 11.29 -7.60 -9.93
CA LEU A 145 12.16 -6.55 -10.47
C LEU A 145 13.65 -6.85 -10.31
N ALA A 146 14.07 -7.55 -9.27
CA ALA A 146 15.48 -7.80 -9.00
C ALA A 146 16.00 -9.06 -9.71
N SER A 147 17.25 -9.03 -10.15
CA SER A 147 17.91 -10.25 -10.65
C SER A 147 18.18 -11.22 -9.50
N ALA A 148 18.35 -12.51 -9.81
CA ALA A 148 18.72 -13.51 -8.82
C ALA A 148 20.00 -13.11 -8.04
N GLN A 149 21.00 -12.54 -8.74
CA GLN A 149 22.25 -12.08 -8.12
C GLN A 149 22.04 -10.94 -7.12
N GLU A 150 21.10 -10.03 -7.40
CA GLU A 150 20.74 -8.94 -6.49
C GLU A 150 19.94 -9.45 -5.30
N LEU A 151 18.98 -10.35 -5.52
CA LEU A 151 18.15 -10.96 -4.48
C LEU A 151 18.99 -11.76 -3.49
N ASN A 152 19.97 -12.54 -3.97
CA ASN A 152 20.84 -13.36 -3.13
C ASN A 152 21.62 -12.54 -2.08
N LYS A 153 21.83 -11.23 -2.30
CA LYS A 153 22.49 -10.35 -1.31
C LYS A 153 21.64 -10.10 -0.07
N VAL A 154 20.31 -10.13 -0.25
CA VAL A 154 19.30 -9.79 0.77
C VAL A 154 18.38 -10.96 1.13
N GLU A 155 18.55 -12.11 0.49
CA GLU A 155 17.77 -13.32 0.77
C GLU A 155 17.90 -13.74 2.24
N GLY A 156 16.79 -14.18 2.83
CA GLY A 156 16.71 -14.54 4.26
C GLY A 156 16.83 -13.35 5.24
N LYS A 157 17.14 -12.14 4.77
CA LYS A 157 17.37 -10.96 5.62
C LYS A 157 16.15 -10.04 5.59
N ALA A 158 15.16 -10.33 6.45
CA ALA A 158 13.89 -9.61 6.51
C ALA A 158 14.07 -8.07 6.63
N SER A 159 14.99 -7.60 7.47
CA SER A 159 15.26 -6.17 7.64
C SER A 159 15.81 -5.50 6.38
N LEU A 160 16.65 -6.20 5.60
CA LEU A 160 17.17 -5.65 4.34
C LEU A 160 16.11 -5.62 3.25
N LEU A 161 15.25 -6.65 3.19
CA LEU A 161 14.11 -6.67 2.28
C LEU A 161 13.14 -5.52 2.59
N ALA A 162 12.87 -5.25 3.87
CA ALA A 162 12.09 -4.10 4.29
C ALA A 162 12.77 -2.75 3.96
N ALA A 163 14.10 -2.68 4.05
CA ALA A 163 14.86 -1.50 3.65
C ALA A 163 14.76 -1.23 2.14
N VAL A 164 14.75 -2.27 1.30
CA VAL A 164 14.48 -2.14 -0.15
C VAL A 164 13.07 -1.59 -0.38
N ASP A 165 12.06 -2.14 0.29
CA ASP A 165 10.68 -1.66 0.18
C ASP A 165 10.57 -0.19 0.62
N TYR A 166 11.24 0.20 1.71
CA TYR A 166 11.33 1.59 2.19
C TYR A 166 11.97 2.51 1.14
N TYR A 167 13.11 2.10 0.59
CA TYR A 167 13.83 2.89 -0.40
C TYR A 167 12.98 3.14 -1.65
N VAL A 168 12.33 2.10 -2.19
CA VAL A 168 11.44 2.23 -3.36
C VAL A 168 10.22 3.09 -3.01
N SER A 169 9.63 2.92 -1.82
CA SER A 169 8.52 3.74 -1.32
C SER A 169 8.89 5.22 -1.26
N LEU A 170 10.08 5.57 -0.78
CA LEU A 170 10.54 6.95 -0.68
C LEU A 170 10.64 7.62 -2.05
N HIS A 171 11.08 6.88 -3.07
CA HIS A 171 11.31 7.41 -4.43
C HIS A 171 10.10 7.29 -5.37
N SER A 172 8.94 6.87 -4.85
CA SER A 172 7.70 6.76 -5.62
C SER A 172 6.98 8.10 -5.77
N ASP A 173 6.15 8.23 -6.81
CA ASP A 173 5.30 9.40 -7.04
C ASP A 173 4.20 9.47 -5.98
N ILE A 174 3.61 8.33 -5.62
CA ILE A 174 2.59 8.21 -4.59
C ILE A 174 2.90 7.01 -3.71
N PHE A 175 2.87 7.23 -2.40
CA PHE A 175 2.89 6.15 -1.40
C PHE A 175 1.52 6.00 -0.76
N ILE A 176 1.03 4.78 -0.62
CA ILE A 176 -0.17 4.42 0.14
C ILE A 176 0.09 3.15 0.94
N SER A 177 -0.53 3.04 2.12
CA SER A 177 -0.41 1.83 2.94
C SER A 177 -1.76 1.35 3.43
N ALA A 178 -2.00 0.05 3.31
CA ALA A 178 -3.23 -0.62 3.73
C ALA A 178 -3.33 -0.81 5.26
N SER A 179 -2.27 -0.49 6.01
CA SER A 179 -2.28 -0.56 7.48
C SER A 179 -1.29 0.42 8.09
N PRO A 180 -1.62 1.08 9.22
CA PRO A 180 -0.64 1.84 9.98
C PRO A 180 0.47 0.93 10.54
N GLY A 181 1.66 1.48 10.73
CA GLY A 181 2.81 0.73 11.23
C GLY A 181 4.11 1.51 11.23
N ASN A 182 5.21 0.86 11.61
CA ASN A 182 6.51 1.50 11.73
C ASN A 182 7.01 2.06 10.40
N MET A 183 7.06 1.23 9.35
CA MET A 183 7.45 1.67 8.01
C MET A 183 6.50 2.74 7.46
N HIS A 184 5.19 2.57 7.67
CA HIS A 184 4.19 3.57 7.32
C HIS A 184 4.47 4.93 7.98
N ASN A 185 4.64 4.95 9.31
CA ASN A 185 4.84 6.18 10.08
C ASN A 185 6.13 6.89 9.65
N ALA A 186 7.20 6.12 9.45
CA ALA A 186 8.48 6.64 8.99
C ALA A 186 8.41 7.22 7.57
N LEU A 187 7.70 6.56 6.65
CA LEU A 187 7.51 7.05 5.29
C LEU A 187 6.59 8.26 5.23
N VAL A 188 5.52 8.30 6.03
CA VAL A 188 4.64 9.48 6.11
C VAL A 188 5.43 10.71 6.52
N GLY A 189 6.26 10.61 7.55
CA GLY A 189 7.09 11.75 7.99
C GLY A 189 8.19 12.11 6.99
N HIS A 190 8.96 11.14 6.53
CA HIS A 190 10.06 11.39 5.59
C HIS A 190 9.57 11.97 4.26
N ARG A 191 8.48 11.43 3.71
CA ARG A 191 7.88 11.97 2.48
C ARG A 191 7.27 13.36 2.70
N ALA A 192 6.65 13.62 3.85
CA ALA A 192 6.14 14.96 4.16
C ALA A 192 7.27 16.00 4.27
N PHE A 193 8.41 15.63 4.86
CA PHE A 193 9.60 16.49 4.92
C PHE A 193 10.14 16.84 3.52
N LEU A 194 10.10 15.88 2.59
CA LEU A 194 10.51 16.08 1.19
C LEU A 194 9.40 16.64 0.28
N ASN A 195 8.26 17.05 0.84
CA ASN A 195 7.08 17.51 0.09
C ASN A 195 6.57 16.50 -0.97
N LEU A 196 6.65 15.20 -0.67
CA LEU A 196 6.23 14.10 -1.53
C LEU A 196 4.82 13.60 -1.19
N LYS A 197 4.05 13.27 -2.23
CA LYS A 197 2.64 12.86 -2.09
C LYS A 197 2.50 11.52 -1.36
N THR A 198 1.77 11.52 -0.24
CA THR A 198 1.41 10.29 0.49
C THR A 198 -0.09 10.26 0.74
N ILE A 199 -0.76 9.24 0.20
CA ILE A 199 -2.19 9.01 0.46
C ILE A 199 -2.32 8.24 1.78
N ARG A 200 -3.09 8.81 2.70
CA ARG A 200 -3.36 8.20 4.01
C ARG A 200 -4.80 7.71 4.07
N PRO A 201 -5.05 6.40 3.92
CA PRO A 201 -6.39 5.85 4.00
C PRO A 201 -7.14 6.33 5.26
N ASN A 202 -8.40 6.69 5.08
CA ASN A 202 -9.29 7.05 6.17
C ASN A 202 -9.95 5.79 6.72
N MET A 203 -9.19 5.01 7.49
CA MET A 203 -9.60 3.68 7.97
C MET A 203 -10.93 3.70 8.74
N VAL A 204 -11.17 4.75 9.55
CA VAL A 204 -12.41 4.97 10.31
C VAL A 204 -13.62 5.14 9.38
N LEU A 205 -13.43 5.85 8.26
CA LEU A 205 -14.49 6.00 7.26
C LEU A 205 -14.67 4.72 6.44
N LEU A 206 -13.58 4.07 6.07
CA LEU A 206 -13.59 2.90 5.19
C LEU A 206 -14.22 1.67 5.86
N GLY A 207 -14.04 1.49 7.17
CA GLY A 207 -14.62 0.37 7.91
C GLY A 207 -16.13 0.21 7.69
N PRO A 208 -16.96 1.22 8.02
CA PRO A 208 -18.39 1.19 7.76
C PRO A 208 -18.75 1.08 6.27
N LEU A 209 -17.98 1.70 5.37
CA LEU A 209 -18.24 1.62 3.92
C LEU A 209 -18.11 0.18 3.41
N PHE A 210 -17.08 -0.56 3.83
CA PHE A 210 -16.89 -1.95 3.42
C PHE A 210 -17.86 -2.94 4.09
N LEU A 211 -18.44 -2.58 5.24
CA LEU A 211 -19.49 -3.37 5.87
C LEU A 211 -20.86 -3.20 5.20
N ASN A 212 -21.08 -2.09 4.49
CA ASN A 212 -22.32 -1.84 3.79
C ASN A 212 -22.38 -2.62 2.45
N LYS A 213 -23.11 -3.73 2.45
CA LYS A 213 -23.27 -4.60 1.26
C LYS A 213 -24.20 -4.02 0.18
N ASN A 214 -24.94 -2.97 0.50
CA ASN A 214 -25.95 -2.38 -0.37
C ASN A 214 -25.51 -1.01 -0.91
N ILE A 215 -24.25 -0.63 -0.73
CA ILE A 215 -23.75 0.65 -1.22
C ILE A 215 -23.50 0.58 -2.73
N GLU A 216 -24.08 1.53 -3.46
CA GLU A 216 -23.81 1.70 -4.88
C GLU A 216 -22.40 2.24 -5.11
N TRP A 217 -21.76 1.85 -6.22
CA TRP A 217 -20.39 2.26 -6.54
C TRP A 217 -20.22 3.79 -6.55
N SER A 218 -21.19 4.51 -7.11
CA SER A 218 -21.13 5.97 -7.19
C SER A 218 -21.14 6.65 -5.81
N ASP A 219 -21.88 6.10 -4.85
CA ASP A 219 -21.93 6.59 -3.48
C ASP A 219 -20.67 6.21 -2.70
N PHE A 220 -20.17 4.98 -2.89
CA PHE A 220 -18.89 4.54 -2.34
C PHE A 220 -17.75 5.46 -2.81
N GLN A 221 -17.66 5.70 -4.11
CA GLN A 221 -16.64 6.55 -4.71
C GLN A 221 -16.73 7.99 -4.18
N ARG A 222 -17.94 8.57 -4.12
CA ARG A 222 -18.16 9.91 -3.57
C ARG A 222 -17.70 10.00 -2.11
N ALA A 223 -18.04 9.01 -1.29
CA ALA A 223 -17.64 8.95 0.11
C ALA A 223 -16.11 8.86 0.25
N VAL A 224 -15.46 8.01 -0.55
CA VAL A 224 -14.00 7.88 -0.58
C VAL A 224 -13.34 9.20 -0.98
N LEU A 225 -13.75 9.83 -2.08
CA LEU A 225 -13.16 11.08 -2.56
C LEU A 225 -13.29 12.19 -1.51
N ASN A 226 -14.47 12.36 -0.92
CA ASN A 226 -14.71 13.35 0.14
C ASN A 226 -13.86 13.04 1.38
N GLY A 227 -13.83 11.78 1.80
CA GLY A 227 -13.08 11.32 2.97
C GLY A 227 -11.56 11.42 2.88
N HIS A 228 -11.03 11.59 1.67
CA HIS A 228 -9.59 11.64 1.39
C HIS A 228 -9.11 12.97 0.84
N LYS A 229 -9.97 13.99 0.63
CA LYS A 229 -9.60 15.31 0.10
C LYS A 229 -8.37 15.93 0.78
N ASN A 230 -8.32 15.86 2.12
CA ASN A 230 -7.22 16.40 2.95
C ASN A 230 -6.24 15.32 3.46
N ARG A 231 -6.14 14.19 2.74
CA ARG A 231 -5.30 13.03 3.11
C ARG A 231 -4.40 12.59 1.94
N GLN A 232 -4.01 13.52 1.07
CA GLN A 232 -3.27 13.27 -0.16
C GLN A 232 -1.87 13.92 -0.15
N GLY A 233 -1.21 13.97 1.01
CA GLY A 233 0.14 14.51 1.14
C GLY A 233 0.21 15.97 1.55
N GLN A 234 -0.91 16.61 1.88
CA GLN A 234 -0.89 17.95 2.46
C GLN A 234 -0.13 17.95 3.79
N LEU A 235 0.73 18.96 3.99
CA LEU A 235 1.49 19.14 5.22
C LEU A 235 0.53 19.32 6.40
N ARG A 236 0.87 18.71 7.54
CA ARG A 236 0.08 18.80 8.78
C ARG A 236 0.97 19.26 9.91
N LEU A 237 0.51 20.29 10.62
CA LEU A 237 1.15 20.71 11.85
C LEU A 237 1.01 19.62 12.91
N ARG A 238 2.14 19.28 13.52
CA ARG A 238 2.25 18.31 14.61
C ARG A 238 1.51 18.83 15.84
N LYS A 239 0.67 17.97 16.43
CA LYS A 239 0.09 18.21 17.77
C LYS A 239 1.10 17.81 18.86
N GLU A 240 0.95 18.35 20.06
CA GLU A 240 1.89 18.14 21.18
C GLU A 240 2.23 16.67 21.44
N ASN A 241 1.23 15.77 21.38
CA ASN A 241 1.39 14.35 21.65
C ASN A 241 1.78 13.50 20.41
N GLN A 242 2.08 14.13 19.28
CA GLN A 242 2.42 13.43 18.05
C GLN A 242 3.94 13.38 17.84
N SER A 243 4.40 12.26 17.30
CA SER A 243 5.81 12.05 16.97
C SER A 243 6.28 12.97 15.86
N ILE A 244 7.42 13.63 16.08
CA ILE A 244 8.14 14.43 15.07
C ILE A 244 8.52 13.61 13.83
N TYR A 245 8.80 12.31 14.02
CA TYR A 245 9.14 11.40 12.92
C TYR A 245 7.97 11.05 12.01
N THR A 246 6.72 11.32 12.43
CA THR A 246 5.52 11.11 11.61
C THR A 246 4.94 12.43 11.12
N TYR A 247 5.11 13.51 11.88
CA TYR A 247 4.63 14.85 11.58
C TYR A 247 5.78 15.85 11.75
N PRO A 248 6.59 16.08 10.71
CA PRO A 248 7.81 16.89 10.85
C PRO A 248 7.55 18.40 10.98
N ALA A 249 6.38 18.89 10.61
CA ALA A 249 6.07 20.33 10.68
C ALA A 249 5.54 20.76 12.06
N SER A 250 5.91 21.94 12.55
CA SER A 250 6.72 22.98 11.89
C SER A 250 8.23 22.87 12.13
N ASP A 251 8.67 21.99 13.03
CA ASP A 251 10.05 22.03 13.55
C ASP A 251 11.12 21.65 12.53
N CYS A 252 10.79 20.75 11.60
CA CYS A 252 11.71 20.24 10.60
C CYS A 252 11.41 20.73 9.18
N VAL A 253 10.36 21.54 8.97
CA VAL A 253 9.99 22.02 7.64
C VAL A 253 10.18 23.53 7.62
N CYS A 254 11.00 24.03 6.70
CA CYS A 254 11.24 25.46 6.56
C CYS A 254 9.91 26.19 6.32
N LYS A 255 9.75 27.35 6.96
CA LYS A 255 8.69 28.29 6.60
C LYS A 255 9.11 28.94 5.28
N GLU A 256 8.27 28.84 4.26
CA GLU A 256 8.38 29.66 3.06
C GLU A 256 8.17 31.14 3.41
#